data_AF-A0A7X8R803-F1
#
_entry.id   AF-A0A7X8R803-F1
#
_cell.length_a   1.000
_cell.length_b   1.000
_cell.length_c   1.000
_cell.angle_alpha   90.00
_cell.angle_beta   90.00
_cell.angle_gamma   90.00
#
_symmetry.space_group_name_H-M   'P 1'
#
loop_
_entity.id
_entity.type
_entity.pdbx_description
1 polymer ?
#
loop_
_entity_poly.entity_id
_entity_poly.type
_entity_poly.pdbx_seq_one_letter_code
_entity_poly.pdbx_strand_id
1 'polypeptide(L)'
;MGRDEDMAHIMEDWLKQYLELPNGILSWFTIARVLDVIAPKQFEKCFVEWIQEVMQLEEGDVVAVDCKTMRGTTNKSAGKKAIHIVSAWCSSDKTEKY
;
A
#
# COMPACT_ATOMS: atom_id res chain seq x y z
N MET A 1 3.23 -14.08 21.29
CA MET A 1 1.90 -13.52 20.99
C MET A 1 2.15 -12.24 20.21
N GLY A 2 1.96 -12.25 18.90
CA GLY A 2 2.56 -11.28 17.97
C GLY A 2 1.60 -10.16 17.55
N ARG A 3 2.14 -8.93 17.49
CA ARG A 3 1.54 -7.60 17.23
C ARG A 3 0.69 -7.42 15.95
N ASP A 4 0.36 -8.48 15.21
CA ASP A 4 -0.28 -8.37 13.89
C ASP A 4 -1.81 -8.54 13.92
N GLU A 5 -2.37 -9.19 14.95
CA GLU A 5 -3.83 -9.34 15.08
C GLU A 5 -4.54 -8.06 15.52
N ASP A 6 -3.82 -7.13 16.15
CA ASP A 6 -4.38 -5.91 16.73
C ASP A 6 -4.76 -4.86 15.68
N MET A 7 -4.09 -4.84 14.52
CA MET A 7 -4.30 -3.83 13.47
C MET A 7 -5.72 -3.88 12.90
N ALA A 8 -6.25 -5.08 12.68
CA ALA A 8 -7.57 -5.25 12.11
C ALA A 8 -8.67 -4.78 13.08
N HIS A 9 -8.46 -4.99 14.39
CA HIS A 9 -9.31 -4.46 15.46
C HIS A 9 -9.20 -2.94 15.60
N ILE A 10 -8.01 -2.37 15.48
CA ILE A 10 -7.80 -0.91 15.51
C ILE A 10 -8.47 -0.24 14.31
N MET A 11 -8.48 -0.89 13.15
CA MET A 11 -9.06 -0.35 11.91
C MET A 11 -10.54 -0.69 11.74
N GLU A 12 -11.19 -1.38 12.68
CA GLU A 12 -12.57 -1.86 12.53
C GLU A 12 -13.54 -0.74 12.16
N ASP A 13 -13.52 0.36 12.92
CA ASP A 13 -14.43 1.49 12.71
C ASP A 13 -14.21 2.16 11.36
N TRP A 14 -12.96 2.19 10.88
CA TRP A 14 -12.63 2.68 9.54
C TRP A 14 -13.11 1.71 8.45
N LEU A 15 -12.92 0.39 8.64
CA LEU A 15 -13.36 -0.63 7.69
C LEU A 15 -14.89 -0.63 7.55
N LYS A 16 -15.64 -0.39 8.62
CA LYS A 16 -17.11 -0.27 8.60
C LYS A 16 -17.63 0.87 7.73
N GLN A 17 -16.79 1.86 7.37
CA GLN A 17 -17.16 2.91 6.42
C GLN A 17 -17.25 2.39 4.98
N TYR A 18 -16.57 1.28 4.67
CA TYR A 18 -16.44 0.74 3.32
C TYR A 18 -16.95 -0.70 3.18
N LEU A 19 -17.13 -1.44 4.29
CA LEU A 19 -17.49 -2.85 4.32
C LEU A 19 -18.56 -3.10 5.40
N GLU A 20 -19.56 -3.95 5.10
CA GLU A 20 -20.66 -4.26 6.04
C GLU A 20 -20.23 -5.19 7.21
N LEU A 21 -19.11 -5.92 7.05
CA LEU A 21 -18.53 -6.84 8.05
C LEU A 21 -19.56 -7.72 8.83
N PRO A 22 -20.48 -8.44 8.15
CA PRO A 22 -21.55 -9.18 8.84
C PRO A 22 -21.06 -10.31 9.75
N ASN A 23 -19.83 -10.80 9.52
CA ASN A 23 -19.19 -11.85 10.30
C ASN A 23 -18.04 -11.31 11.19
N GLY A 24 -18.01 -10.00 11.43
CA GLY A 24 -16.93 -9.34 12.18
C GLY A 24 -15.68 -9.07 11.35
N ILE A 25 -14.58 -8.82 12.05
CA ILE A 25 -13.32 -8.38 11.44
C ILE A 25 -12.67 -9.50 10.64
N LEU A 26 -12.19 -9.14 9.45
CA LEU A 26 -11.43 -10.02 8.59
C LEU A 26 -10.12 -10.41 9.26
N SER A 27 -9.87 -11.72 9.38
CA SER A 27 -8.56 -12.21 9.81
C SER A 27 -7.49 -11.88 8.76
N TRP A 28 -6.22 -11.87 9.19
CA TRP A 28 -5.08 -11.72 8.28
C TRP A 28 -5.14 -12.70 7.09
N PHE A 29 -5.53 -13.95 7.34
CA PHE A 29 -5.72 -14.95 6.28
C PHE A 29 -6.81 -14.58 5.28
N THR A 30 -7.86 -13.90 5.72
CA THR A 30 -8.94 -13.47 4.84
C THR A 30 -8.47 -12.36 3.91
N ILE A 31 -7.74 -11.38 4.44
CA ILE A 31 -7.14 -10.29 3.65
C ILE A 31 -6.12 -10.87 2.65
N ALA A 32 -5.22 -11.74 3.12
CA ALA A 32 -4.21 -12.38 2.27
C ALA A 32 -4.85 -13.13 1.10
N ARG A 33 -5.90 -13.93 1.37
CA ARG A 33 -6.62 -14.67 0.32
C ARG A 33 -7.29 -13.76 -0.70
N VAL A 34 -7.85 -12.63 -0.28
CA VAL A 34 -8.44 -11.65 -1.22
C VAL A 34 -7.34 -11.07 -2.12
N LEU A 35 -6.21 -10.65 -1.54
CA LEU A 35 -5.09 -10.10 -2.31
C LEU A 35 -4.47 -11.14 -3.26
N ASP A 36 -4.39 -12.41 -2.84
CA ASP A 36 -3.83 -13.49 -3.66
C ASP A 36 -4.65 -13.79 -4.92
N VAL A 37 -5.94 -13.50 -4.93
CA VAL A 37 -6.82 -13.70 -6.09
C VAL A 37 -6.74 -12.54 -7.08
N ILE A 38 -6.31 -11.36 -6.65
CA ILE A 38 -6.22 -10.18 -7.52
C ILE A 38 -5.01 -10.31 -8.43
N ALA A 39 -5.23 -10.14 -9.74
CA ALA A 39 -4.14 -10.11 -10.71
C ALA A 39 -3.15 -8.97 -10.37
N PRO A 40 -1.86 -9.25 -10.10
CA PRO A 40 -0.92 -8.23 -9.61
C PRO A 40 -0.80 -7.01 -10.53
N LYS A 41 -0.87 -7.22 -11.85
CA LYS A 41 -0.81 -6.13 -12.83
C LYS A 41 -2.06 -5.26 -12.85
N GLN A 42 -3.22 -5.83 -12.58
CA GLN A 42 -4.45 -5.06 -12.46
C GLN A 42 -4.46 -4.25 -11.16
N PHE A 43 -4.00 -4.87 -10.05
CA PHE A 43 -3.84 -4.17 -8.78
C PHE A 43 -2.89 -2.98 -8.91
N GLU A 44 -1.71 -3.19 -9.52
CA GLU A 44 -0.72 -2.13 -9.79
C GLU A 44 -1.36 -0.95 -10.53
N LYS A 45 -2.13 -1.22 -11.59
CA LYS A 45 -2.82 -0.19 -12.36
C LYS A 45 -3.83 0.59 -11.51
N CYS A 46 -4.75 -0.11 -10.84
CA CYS A 46 -5.77 0.54 -10.02
C CYS A 46 -5.15 1.33 -8.85
N PHE A 47 -4.07 0.80 -8.26
CA PHE A 47 -3.36 1.48 -7.18
C PHE A 47 -2.70 2.77 -7.65
N VAL A 48 -2.06 2.77 -8.83
CA VAL A 48 -1.48 3.98 -9.40
C VAL A 48 -2.55 5.03 -9.71
N GLU A 49 -3.67 4.61 -10.33
CA GLU A 49 -4.80 5.50 -10.63
C GLU A 49 -5.35 6.13 -9.34
N TRP A 50 -5.59 5.33 -8.31
CA TRP A 50 -6.06 5.82 -7.01
C TRP A 50 -5.08 6.79 -6.35
N ILE A 51 -3.78 6.50 -6.34
CA ILE A 51 -2.77 7.40 -5.78
C ILE A 51 -2.74 8.72 -6.55
N GLN A 52 -2.89 8.71 -7.87
CA GLN A 52 -2.96 9.93 -8.67
C GLN A 52 -4.19 10.79 -8.34
N GLU A 53 -5.32 10.18 -7.99
CA GLU A 53 -6.52 10.91 -7.57
C GLU A 53 -6.38 11.51 -6.15
N VAL A 54 -5.69 10.81 -5.25
CA VAL A 54 -5.53 11.23 -3.86
C VAL A 54 -4.39 12.23 -3.67
N MET A 55 -3.34 12.14 -4.49
CA MET A 55 -2.16 13.01 -4.38
C MET A 55 -2.42 14.37 -5.04
N GLN A 56 -2.43 15.42 -4.22
CA GLN A 56 -2.45 16.81 -4.67
C GLN A 56 -1.02 17.34 -4.68
N LEU A 57 -0.30 17.10 -5.78
CA LEU A 57 1.04 17.66 -5.98
C LEU A 57 0.93 19.04 -6.62
N GLU A 58 1.51 20.04 -5.98
CA GLU A 58 1.60 21.41 -6.49
C GLU A 58 2.93 21.64 -7.23
N GLU A 59 2.99 22.69 -8.05
CA GLU A 59 4.23 23.09 -8.71
C GLU A 59 5.26 23.53 -7.66
N GLY A 60 6.39 22.81 -7.60
CA GLY A 60 7.43 23.03 -6.59
C GLY A 60 7.50 21.97 -5.49
N ASP A 61 6.53 21.05 -5.43
CA ASP A 61 6.62 19.90 -4.53
C ASP A 61 7.78 18.98 -4.91
N VAL A 62 8.61 18.63 -3.91
CA VAL A 62 9.72 17.70 -4.07
C VAL A 62 9.34 16.35 -3.48
N VAL A 63 9.27 15.32 -4.33
CA VAL A 63 9.04 13.93 -3.91
C VAL A 63 10.36 13.17 -3.90
N ALA A 64 10.86 12.87 -2.69
CA ALA A 64 11.99 11.99 -2.50
C ALA A 64 11.54 10.53 -2.50
N VAL A 65 12.15 9.71 -3.37
CA VAL A 65 11.84 8.27 -3.50
C VAL A 65 13.06 7.45 -3.11
N ASP A 66 12.91 6.59 -2.10
CA ASP A 66 13.92 5.60 -1.70
C ASP A 66 13.41 4.19 -2.02
N CYS A 67 14.30 3.32 -2.52
CA CYS A 67 13.96 1.94 -2.86
C CYS A 67 14.99 0.96 -2.31
N LYS A 68 14.52 -0.08 -1.61
CA LYS A 68 15.33 -1.19 -1.11
C LYS A 68 14.89 -2.49 -1.76
N THR A 69 15.86 -3.25 -2.27
CA THR A 69 15.61 -4.57 -2.84
C THR A 69 15.88 -5.65 -1.80
N MET A 70 14.90 -6.50 -1.52
CA MET A 70 15.06 -7.65 -0.65
C MET A 70 15.75 -8.78 -1.40
N ARG A 71 17.08 -8.87 -1.28
CA ARG A 71 17.86 -9.94 -1.93
C ARG A 71 17.46 -11.32 -1.37
N GLY A 72 17.44 -12.33 -2.24
CA GLY A 72 17.05 -13.70 -1.87
C GLY A 72 15.55 -14.01 -2.01
N THR A 73 14.71 -13.01 -2.31
CA THR A 73 13.26 -13.21 -2.54
C THR A 73 12.92 -13.59 -3.98
N THR A 74 13.89 -13.56 -4.89
CA THR A 74 13.69 -13.97 -6.29
C THR A 74 13.28 -15.44 -6.36
N ASN A 75 12.19 -15.74 -7.06
CA ASN A 75 11.79 -17.11 -7.34
C ASN A 75 11.75 -17.32 -8.86
N LYS A 76 12.89 -17.79 -9.41
CA LYS A 76 13.05 -18.01 -10.85
C LYS A 76 12.14 -19.12 -11.39
N SER A 77 11.89 -20.19 -10.62
CA SER A 77 11.02 -21.29 -11.06
C SER A 77 9.56 -20.85 -11.17
N ALA A 78 9.14 -19.86 -10.37
CA ALA A 78 7.83 -19.23 -10.47
C ALA A 78 7.82 -17.95 -11.34
N GLY A 79 8.91 -17.61 -12.02
CA GLY A 79 9.02 -16.39 -12.83
C GLY A 79 8.94 -15.06 -12.03
N LYS A 80 9.08 -15.10 -10.70
CA LYS A 80 8.96 -13.92 -9.82
C LYS A 80 10.32 -13.26 -9.60
N LYS A 81 10.37 -11.93 -9.82
CA LYS A 81 11.55 -11.09 -9.52
C LYS A 81 11.68 -10.85 -8.01
N ALA A 82 12.80 -10.26 -7.60
CA ALA A 82 12.99 -9.86 -6.21
C ALA A 82 11.92 -8.84 -5.79
N ILE A 83 11.55 -8.88 -4.51
CA ILE A 83 10.68 -7.89 -3.89
C ILE A 83 11.44 -6.57 -3.75
N HIS A 84 10.81 -5.49 -4.21
CA HIS A 84 11.27 -4.13 -4.05
C HIS A 84 10.33 -3.41 -3.07
N ILE A 85 10.90 -2.80 -2.03
CA ILE A 85 10.18 -1.92 -1.09
C ILE A 85 10.52 -0.50 -1.49
N VAL A 86 9.49 0.32 -1.74
CA VAL A 86 9.63 1.73 -2.11
C VAL A 86 9.01 2.58 -1.02
N SER A 87 9.70 3.62 -0.58
CA SER A 87 9.14 4.69 0.24
C SER A 87 9.22 6.01 -0.51
N ALA A 88 8.19 6.83 -0.37
CA ALA A 88 8.10 8.14 -1.00
C ALA A 88 7.73 9.18 0.06
N TRP A 89 8.43 10.31 0.06
CA TRP A 89 8.23 11.43 0.97
C TRP A 89 8.06 12.69 0.14
N CYS A 90 6.99 13.46 0.39
CA CYS A 90 6.74 14.73 -0.27
C CYS A 90 7.05 15.88 0.70
N SER A 91 7.81 16.87 0.24
CA SER A 91 8.04 18.13 0.95
C SER A 91 7.60 19.28 0.06
N SER A 92 6.70 20.11 0.58
CA SER A 92 6.28 21.33 -0.09
C SER A 92 7.20 22.47 0.34
N ASP A 93 8.06 22.92 -0.58
CA ASP A 93 8.82 24.16 -0.39
C ASP A 93 7.91 25.36 -0.65
N LYS A 94 7.16 25.78 0.38
CA LYS A 94 6.49 27.08 0.39
C LYS A 94 7.55 28.16 0.58
N THR A 95 8.30 28.43 -0.48
CA THR A 95 9.03 29.70 -0.56
C THR A 95 8.00 30.81 -0.71
N GLU A 96 7.62 31.42 0.41
CA GLU A 96 7.03 32.75 0.43
C GLU A 96 8.02 33.71 -0.26
N LYS A 97 7.89 33.82 -1.59
CA LYS A 97 8.51 34.91 -2.33
C LYS A 97 7.67 36.15 -2.04
N TYR A 98 8.26 37.04 -1.24
CA TYR A 98 7.95 38.45 -0.96
C TYR A 98 6.73 39.07 -1.66
#